data_AF-F6GXS0-F1
#
_entry.id   AF-F6GXS0-F1
#
_cell.length_a   1.000
_cell.length_b   1.000
_cell.length_c   1.000
_cell.angle_alpha   90.00
_cell.angle_beta   90.00
_cell.angle_gamma   90.00
#
_symmetry.space_group_name_H-M   'P 1'
#
loop_
_entity.id
_entity.type
_entity.pdbx_description
1 polymer ?
#
loop_
_entity_poly.entity_id
_entity_poly.type
_entity_poly.pdbx_seq_one_letter_code
_entity_poly.pdbx_strand_id
1 'polypeptide(L)'
;MPSLQDIESMMVGIDDMEEFKRVFLIFACATLLAPTSHLEAQLPPVSIISDSLVAPLLAVQVTLFPNSGICIGFTFRRVTADGNACTRFIRSWASINKVGRETTMVESGTLPFYDRTMVKDPNGLASVFWNHVGKIKFEGSQRQLSTNKVIATFILGQSHVQQLKKWVLSQCPTSSHVSTFTVTCAYVWTCMVKARERSGEKVTEDELEHFVFGADCRALLQPPLPATYFGNCLVSCFATTKTKELMGDNGFIIAAKTIGEAIQERLRKKEGVLKDAEKWISEFETRKEDRIVGVAGSPRFAVYDIDFGLGKPKKSEVVSIDMTGSISLNECKNDKESFEIGLSLPKIKMDAFEDIFANGFQV
;
A
#
# COMPACT_ATOMS: atom_id res chain seq x y z
N MET A 1 28.43 -4.04 9.42
CA MET A 1 27.28 -3.54 10.21
C MET A 1 27.79 -3.28 11.61
N PRO A 2 27.53 -2.11 12.22
CA PRO A 2 27.89 -1.90 13.62
C PRO A 2 27.16 -2.93 14.49
N SER A 3 27.89 -3.49 15.44
CA SER A 3 27.38 -4.40 16.46
C SER A 3 26.47 -3.67 17.45
N LEU A 4 25.71 -4.41 18.27
CA LEU A 4 24.91 -3.82 19.35
C LEU A 4 25.80 -3.00 20.31
N GLN A 5 27.05 -3.44 20.52
CA GLN A 5 28.05 -2.75 21.32
C GLN A 5 28.51 -1.42 20.70
N ASP A 6 28.56 -1.33 19.36
CA ASP A 6 28.88 -0.08 18.67
C ASP A 6 27.75 0.95 18.83
N ILE A 7 26.48 0.49 18.87
CA ILE A 7 25.30 1.33 19.12
C ILE A 7 25.23 1.76 20.60
N GLU A 8 25.53 0.85 21.54
CA GLU A 8 25.60 1.15 22.98
C GLU A 8 26.71 2.17 23.29
N SER A 9 27.85 2.11 22.59
CA SER A 9 28.95 3.07 22.74
C SER A 9 28.60 4.49 22.25
N MET A 10 27.57 4.63 21.42
CA MET A 10 27.05 5.93 20.97
C MET A 10 26.01 6.53 21.92
N MET A 11 25.62 5.81 22.98
CA MET A 11 24.59 6.20 23.95
C MET A 11 25.16 6.73 25.29
N VAL A 12 26.39 7.25 25.29
CA VAL A 12 27.02 7.82 26.51
C VAL A 12 26.20 9.01 27.00
N GLY A 13 25.47 8.83 28.11
CA GLY A 13 24.80 9.91 28.83
C GLY A 13 23.34 9.67 29.26
N ILE A 14 22.82 8.44 29.23
CA ILE A 14 21.47 8.14 29.74
C ILE A 14 21.60 7.18 30.93
N ASP A 15 21.63 7.73 32.15
CA ASP A 15 21.83 6.99 33.41
C ASP A 15 20.57 6.30 33.95
N ASP A 16 19.42 6.39 33.26
CA ASP A 16 18.19 5.70 33.68
C ASP A 16 17.37 5.13 32.51
N MET A 17 17.49 3.81 32.33
CA MET A 17 16.70 3.02 31.36
C MET A 17 15.21 2.90 31.72
N GLU A 18 14.80 3.19 32.97
CA GLU A 18 13.39 3.20 33.38
C GLU A 18 12.73 4.57 33.14
N GLU A 19 13.49 5.65 33.11
CA GLU A 19 12.99 6.96 32.67
C GLU A 19 12.75 6.99 31.14
N PHE A 20 13.59 6.29 30.36
CA PHE A 20 13.40 6.08 28.92
C PHE A 20 12.10 5.30 28.59
N LYS A 21 11.66 4.41 29.49
CA LYS A 21 10.37 3.70 29.36
C LYS A 21 9.17 4.54 29.78
N ARG A 22 9.38 5.61 30.56
CA ARG A 22 8.31 6.46 31.12
C ARG A 22 8.00 7.71 30.30
N VAL A 23 8.83 8.07 29.32
CA VAL A 23 8.55 9.19 28.41
C VAL A 23 7.99 8.66 27.09
N PHE A 24 6.72 8.24 27.11
CA PHE A 24 5.93 8.00 25.90
C PHE A 24 4.73 8.94 25.90
N LEU A 25 4.92 10.18 25.44
CA LEU A 25 3.83 11.11 25.16
C LEU A 25 3.99 11.80 23.79
N ILE A 26 2.90 11.68 23.03
CA ILE A 26 2.34 12.54 21.98
C ILE A 26 3.17 12.78 20.70
N PHE A 27 2.69 12.15 19.62
CA PHE A 27 2.43 12.87 18.37
C PHE A 27 0.95 12.66 18.00
N ALA A 28 0.12 13.59 18.47
CA ALA A 28 -1.13 13.99 17.86
C ALA A 28 -0.95 15.51 17.63
N CYS A 29 -1.28 16.00 16.45
CA CYS A 29 -1.04 17.38 15.99
C CYS A 29 0.41 17.78 15.72
N ALA A 30 0.97 17.29 14.61
CA ALA A 30 1.75 18.11 13.67
C ALA A 30 2.03 17.29 12.39
N THR A 31 0.98 16.96 11.63
CA THR A 31 1.08 16.44 10.25
C THR A 31 1.28 17.58 9.23
N LEU A 32 1.88 18.68 9.67
CA LEU A 32 2.17 19.85 8.87
C LEU A 32 3.67 20.14 8.98
N LEU A 33 4.37 20.12 7.84
CA LEU A 33 5.65 20.79 7.57
C LEU A 33 6.99 20.04 7.74
N ALA A 34 7.08 18.73 7.51
CA ALA A 34 8.38 18.14 7.17
C ALA A 34 8.27 17.26 5.92
N PRO A 35 9.12 17.47 4.89
CA PRO A 35 9.20 16.53 3.80
C PRO A 35 9.69 15.20 4.38
N THR A 36 8.86 14.16 4.25
CA THR A 36 9.17 12.77 4.66
C THR A 36 10.41 12.19 3.96
N SER A 37 10.96 12.92 2.97
CA SER A 37 12.17 12.57 2.23
C SER A 37 13.40 12.34 3.12
N HIS A 38 13.48 12.93 4.31
CA HIS A 38 14.60 12.72 5.23
C HIS A 38 14.52 11.41 6.03
N LEU A 39 13.34 10.79 6.08
CA LEU A 39 13.11 9.51 6.79
C LEU A 39 13.07 8.31 5.84
N GLU A 40 13.12 8.57 4.53
CA GLU A 40 13.12 7.54 3.50
C GLU A 40 14.55 7.05 3.24
N ALA A 41 14.77 5.73 3.37
CA ALA A 41 16.04 5.12 3.05
C ALA A 41 16.31 5.23 1.54
N GLN A 42 17.35 5.96 1.13
CA GLN A 42 17.64 6.10 -0.29
C GLN A 42 18.35 4.85 -0.83
N LEU A 43 17.83 4.27 -1.91
CA LEU A 43 18.56 3.24 -2.65
C LEU A 43 19.74 3.89 -3.38
N PRO A 44 20.95 3.28 -3.34
CA PRO A 44 22.04 3.72 -4.20
C PRO A 44 21.62 3.70 -5.67
N PRO A 45 22.23 4.55 -6.52
CA PRO A 45 21.88 4.60 -7.93
C PRO A 45 22.16 3.26 -8.61
N VAL A 46 21.42 3.02 -9.69
CA VAL A 46 21.68 1.89 -10.59
C VAL A 46 23.07 2.07 -11.21
N SER A 47 23.87 1.01 -11.19
CA SER A 47 25.24 0.99 -11.73
C SER A 47 25.37 -0.01 -12.87
N ILE A 48 26.30 0.21 -13.78
CA ILE A 48 26.66 -0.76 -14.81
C ILE A 48 27.94 -1.47 -14.37
N ILE A 49 27.91 -2.79 -14.29
CA ILE A 49 29.05 -3.64 -13.97
C ILE A 49 29.14 -4.70 -15.06
N SER A 50 30.24 -4.72 -15.82
CA SER A 50 30.49 -5.70 -16.89
C SER A 50 29.30 -5.84 -17.87
N ASP A 51 28.86 -4.72 -18.45
CA ASP A 51 27.71 -4.62 -19.36
C ASP A 51 26.36 -5.08 -18.77
N SER A 52 26.31 -5.33 -17.46
CA SER A 52 25.10 -5.69 -16.74
C SER A 52 24.62 -4.53 -15.87
N LEU A 53 23.32 -4.26 -15.94
CA LEU A 53 22.67 -3.27 -15.09
C LEU A 53 22.43 -3.87 -13.70
N VAL A 54 23.06 -3.29 -12.68
CA VAL A 54 22.97 -3.71 -11.28
C VAL A 54 22.19 -2.66 -10.51
N ALA A 55 21.08 -3.07 -9.89
CA ALA A 55 20.22 -2.20 -9.11
C ALA A 55 20.07 -2.71 -7.66
N PRO A 56 20.33 -1.88 -6.64
CA PRO A 56 20.05 -2.23 -5.25
C PRO A 56 18.57 -2.55 -5.03
N LEU A 57 18.29 -3.56 -4.20
CA LEU A 57 16.93 -4.09 -4.00
C LEU A 57 16.27 -3.60 -2.71
N LEU A 58 17.07 -3.31 -1.69
CA LEU A 58 16.62 -2.90 -0.36
C LEU A 58 17.59 -1.87 0.23
N ALA A 59 17.05 -0.81 0.80
CA ALA A 59 17.74 0.09 1.73
C ALA A 59 16.92 0.23 3.01
N VAL A 60 17.61 0.30 4.14
CA VAL A 60 17.01 0.49 5.46
C VAL A 60 17.69 1.66 6.14
N GLN A 61 16.90 2.56 6.72
CA GLN A 61 17.37 3.69 7.50
C GLN A 61 16.75 3.62 8.89
N VAL A 62 17.59 3.73 9.92
CA VAL A 62 17.15 3.84 11.32
C VAL A 62 17.47 5.25 11.78
N THR A 63 16.45 6.02 12.11
CA THR A 63 16.57 7.42 12.54
C THR A 63 16.16 7.55 13.99
N LEU A 64 17.10 7.97 14.84
CA LEU A 64 16.84 8.28 16.24
C LEU A 64 16.29 9.70 16.36
N PHE A 65 15.20 9.85 17.10
CA PHE A 65 14.69 11.12 17.59
C PHE A 65 15.01 11.17 19.10
N PRO A 66 16.04 11.94 19.52
CA PRO A 66 16.45 12.00 20.91
C PRO A 66 15.26 12.27 21.82
N ASN A 67 15.14 11.48 22.89
CA ASN A 67 14.08 11.56 23.90
C ASN A 67 12.64 11.36 23.37
N SER A 68 12.48 10.91 22.11
CA SER A 68 11.16 10.74 21.46
C SER A 68 10.93 9.34 20.91
N GLY A 69 11.93 8.72 20.27
CA GLY A 69 11.80 7.37 19.72
C GLY A 69 12.63 7.11 18.47
N ILE A 70 12.28 6.04 17.75
CA ILE A 70 13.01 5.59 16.55
C ILE A 70 12.04 5.44 15.38
N CYS A 71 12.48 5.88 14.20
CA CYS A 71 11.83 5.60 12.93
C CYS A 71 12.69 4.59 12.13
N ILE A 72 12.07 3.54 11.61
CA ILE A 72 12.74 2.58 10.72
C ILE A 72 12.10 2.72 9.33
N GLY A 73 12.83 3.35 8.42
CA GLY A 73 12.46 3.53 7.02
C GLY A 73 12.95 2.37 6.16
N PHE A 74 12.08 1.89 5.26
CA PHE A 74 12.39 0.82 4.32
C PHE A 74 12.09 1.24 2.89
N THR A 75 13.03 0.95 2.00
CA THR A 75 12.84 1.16 0.56
C THR A 75 13.14 -0.13 -0.17
N PHE A 76 12.15 -0.62 -0.92
CA PHE A 76 12.23 -1.87 -1.66
C PHE A 76 12.00 -1.64 -3.15
N ARG A 77 12.80 -2.30 -3.98
CA ARG A 77 12.54 -2.38 -5.41
C ARG A 77 11.48 -3.46 -5.67
N ARG A 78 10.31 -3.05 -6.15
CA ARG A 78 9.11 -3.91 -6.30
C ARG A 78 9.30 -5.15 -7.17
N VAL A 79 10.32 -5.19 -8.03
CA VAL A 79 10.68 -6.38 -8.81
C VAL A 79 11.01 -7.59 -7.93
N THR A 80 11.53 -7.35 -6.72
CA THR A 80 11.99 -8.40 -5.80
C THR A 80 10.82 -9.15 -5.15
N ALA A 81 9.85 -8.40 -4.64
CA ALA A 81 8.81 -8.94 -3.76
C ALA A 81 7.56 -8.02 -3.74
N ASP A 82 6.39 -8.63 -3.56
CA ASP A 82 5.16 -7.90 -3.27
C ASP A 82 5.08 -7.45 -1.80
N GLY A 83 4.02 -6.71 -1.46
CA GLY A 83 3.84 -6.17 -0.11
C GLY A 83 3.74 -7.25 0.97
N ASN A 84 3.20 -8.43 0.63
CA ASN A 84 3.12 -9.56 1.55
C ASN A 84 4.53 -10.07 1.88
N ALA A 85 5.31 -10.40 0.84
CA ALA A 85 6.68 -10.91 1.01
C ALA A 85 7.60 -9.89 1.70
N CYS A 86 7.52 -8.59 1.37
CA CYS A 86 8.28 -7.56 2.06
C CYS A 86 7.90 -7.45 3.55
N THR A 87 6.60 -7.41 3.87
CA THR A 87 6.15 -7.30 5.27
C THR A 87 6.56 -8.54 6.08
N ARG A 88 6.51 -9.73 5.48
CA ARG A 88 6.99 -10.96 6.11
C ARG A 88 8.47 -10.90 6.42
N PHE A 89 9.30 -10.40 5.50
CA PHE A 89 10.72 -10.18 5.75
C PHE A 89 10.94 -9.26 6.95
N ILE A 90 10.24 -8.12 7.01
CA ILE A 90 10.35 -7.17 8.13
C ILE A 90 9.92 -7.83 9.45
N ARG A 91 8.80 -8.58 9.44
CA ARG A 91 8.33 -9.31 10.62
C ARG A 91 9.33 -10.35 11.10
N SER A 92 9.94 -11.12 10.18
CA SER A 92 10.97 -12.08 10.54
C SER A 92 12.19 -11.39 11.14
N TRP A 93 12.62 -10.25 10.59
CA TRP A 93 13.71 -9.47 11.17
C TRP A 93 13.36 -8.96 12.58
N ALA A 94 12.17 -8.40 12.75
CA ALA A 94 11.68 -7.93 14.04
C ALA A 94 11.64 -9.06 15.09
N SER A 95 11.15 -10.24 14.71
CA SER A 95 11.13 -11.42 15.57
C SER A 95 12.54 -11.85 16.01
N ILE A 96 13.49 -11.93 15.07
CA ILE A 96 14.89 -12.26 15.37
C ILE A 96 15.50 -11.22 16.33
N ASN A 97 15.18 -9.93 16.16
CA ASN A 97 15.67 -8.88 17.03
C ASN A 97 15.08 -8.97 18.44
N LYS A 98 13.78 -9.27 18.54
CA LYS A 98 13.04 -9.34 19.82
C LYS A 98 13.45 -10.52 20.71
N VAL A 99 13.64 -11.70 20.13
CA VAL A 99 13.93 -12.93 20.91
C VAL A 99 15.44 -13.11 21.14
N GLY A 100 16.30 -12.38 20.41
CA GLY A 100 17.75 -12.53 20.48
C GLY A 100 18.25 -13.73 19.66
N ARG A 101 19.55 -13.72 19.32
CA ARG A 101 20.16 -14.68 18.37
C ARG A 101 20.21 -16.13 18.87
N GLU A 102 20.08 -16.38 20.17
CA GLU A 102 20.32 -17.70 20.77
C GLU A 102 19.10 -18.63 20.78
N THR A 103 17.91 -18.10 20.48
CA THR A 103 16.63 -18.83 20.49
C THR A 103 16.02 -18.88 19.08
N THR A 104 16.80 -19.36 18.10
CA THR A 104 16.32 -19.54 16.71
C THR A 104 15.40 -20.74 16.59
N MET A 105 14.21 -20.65 17.17
CA MET A 105 13.04 -21.41 16.73
C MET A 105 12.24 -20.46 15.83
N VAL A 106 12.79 -20.14 14.65
CA VAL A 106 11.97 -19.60 13.57
C VAL A 106 11.00 -20.72 13.24
N GLU A 107 9.77 -20.64 13.78
CA GLU A 107 8.73 -21.65 13.57
C GLU A 107 8.70 -22.01 12.07
N SER A 108 8.78 -23.31 11.74
CA SER A 108 9.00 -23.79 10.37
C SER A 108 7.96 -23.27 9.34
N GLY A 109 6.84 -22.71 9.79
CA GLY A 109 5.82 -22.04 8.96
C GLY A 109 6.10 -20.57 8.59
N THR A 110 7.17 -19.96 9.11
CA THR A 110 7.49 -18.54 8.87
C THR A 110 8.55 -18.32 7.79
N LEU A 111 9.37 -19.33 7.48
CA LEU A 111 10.46 -19.26 6.51
C LEU A 111 9.94 -18.98 5.09
N PRO A 112 10.66 -18.14 4.31
CA PRO A 112 10.29 -17.85 2.92
C PRO A 112 10.42 -19.09 2.03
N PHE A 113 9.48 -19.26 1.12
CA PHE A 113 9.49 -20.29 0.09
C PHE A 113 9.97 -19.68 -1.24
N TYR A 114 11.08 -20.18 -1.78
CA TYR A 114 11.78 -19.56 -2.91
C TYR A 114 11.61 -20.26 -4.26
N ASP A 115 11.05 -21.46 -4.30
CA ASP A 115 10.93 -22.21 -5.55
C ASP A 115 9.92 -21.57 -6.50
N ARG A 116 10.44 -20.87 -7.51
CA ARG A 116 9.65 -20.19 -8.55
C ARG A 116 9.09 -21.14 -9.60
N THR A 117 9.59 -22.38 -9.69
CA THR A 117 9.11 -23.37 -10.67
C THR A 117 7.68 -23.84 -10.39
N MET A 118 7.19 -23.56 -9.18
CA MET A 118 5.79 -23.74 -8.78
C MET A 118 4.84 -22.78 -9.50
N VAL A 119 5.31 -21.61 -9.95
CA VAL A 119 4.53 -20.70 -10.80
C VAL A 119 4.58 -21.25 -12.23
N LYS A 120 3.53 -21.99 -12.61
CA LYS A 120 3.42 -22.55 -13.95
C LYS A 120 3.07 -21.45 -14.96
N ASP A 121 3.76 -21.47 -16.10
CA ASP A 121 3.51 -20.58 -17.23
C ASP A 121 3.18 -21.38 -18.50
N PRO A 122 2.02 -22.04 -18.56
CA PRO A 122 1.64 -22.85 -19.71
C PRO A 122 1.42 -22.02 -20.98
N ASN A 123 1.17 -20.71 -20.85
CA ASN A 123 0.82 -19.83 -21.96
C ASN A 123 2.00 -18.95 -22.45
N GLY A 124 3.20 -19.14 -21.88
CA GLY A 124 4.39 -18.37 -22.27
C GLY A 124 4.30 -16.87 -21.94
N LEU A 125 3.55 -16.50 -20.90
CA LEU A 125 3.37 -15.13 -20.44
C LEU A 125 4.69 -14.46 -20.06
N ALA A 126 5.65 -15.22 -19.53
CA ALA A 126 6.98 -14.69 -19.20
C ALA A 126 7.65 -14.05 -20.41
N SER A 127 7.60 -14.71 -21.58
CA SER A 127 8.15 -14.18 -22.83
C SER A 127 7.39 -12.94 -23.31
N VAL A 128 6.06 -12.95 -23.19
CA VAL A 128 5.21 -11.80 -23.56
C VAL A 128 5.56 -10.55 -22.74
N PHE A 129 5.69 -10.72 -21.43
CA PHE A 129 6.07 -9.62 -20.53
C PHE A 129 7.52 -9.19 -20.72
N TRP A 130 8.45 -10.14 -20.94
CA TRP A 130 9.85 -9.81 -21.18
C TRP A 130 10.06 -9.01 -22.47
N ASN A 131 9.34 -9.37 -23.53
CA ASN A 131 9.34 -8.62 -24.78
C ASN A 131 8.83 -7.18 -24.63
N HIS A 132 7.94 -6.93 -23.66
CA HIS A 132 7.54 -5.56 -23.31
C HIS A 132 8.63 -4.84 -22.52
N VAL A 133 9.23 -5.49 -21.53
CA VAL A 133 10.33 -4.91 -20.73
C VAL A 133 11.49 -4.48 -21.62
N GLY A 134 11.84 -5.26 -22.65
CA GLY A 134 12.91 -4.91 -23.61
C GLY A 134 12.65 -3.63 -24.41
N LYS A 135 11.40 -3.12 -24.44
CA LYS A 135 11.04 -1.85 -25.08
C LYS A 135 11.09 -0.66 -24.13
N ILE A 136 11.14 -0.90 -22.81
CA ILE A 136 11.17 0.15 -21.80
C ILE A 136 12.60 0.70 -21.73
N LYS A 137 12.76 1.99 -21.98
CA LYS A 137 14.04 2.66 -21.74
C LYS A 137 14.26 2.79 -20.23
N PHE A 138 15.37 2.25 -19.74
CA PHE A 138 15.85 2.51 -18.38
C PHE A 138 16.48 3.91 -18.31
N GLU A 139 15.70 4.93 -18.61
CA GLU A 139 16.08 6.30 -18.29
C GLU A 139 15.88 6.47 -16.78
N GLY A 140 16.92 6.92 -16.08
CA GLY A 140 16.92 7.16 -14.64
C GLY A 140 15.98 8.31 -14.26
N SER A 141 14.68 8.10 -14.45
CA SER A 141 13.66 9.07 -14.09
C SER A 141 13.59 9.15 -12.57
N GLN A 142 14.33 10.12 -12.02
CA GLN A 142 14.01 10.65 -10.72
C GLN A 142 12.69 11.41 -10.89
N ARG A 143 11.56 10.77 -10.57
CA ARG A 143 10.31 11.51 -10.36
C ARG A 143 10.59 12.49 -9.22
N GLN A 144 10.63 13.78 -9.53
CA GLN A 144 10.79 14.81 -8.51
C GLN A 144 9.61 14.73 -7.54
N LEU A 145 9.92 14.61 -6.25
CA LEU A 145 8.93 14.76 -5.20
C LEU A 145 8.33 16.16 -5.30
N SER A 146 7.01 16.22 -5.39
CA SER A 146 6.31 17.49 -5.51
C SER A 146 6.29 18.17 -4.15
N THR A 147 6.90 19.34 -4.03
CA THR A 147 6.99 20.07 -2.76
C THR A 147 5.65 20.69 -2.31
N ASN A 148 4.61 20.62 -3.14
CA ASN A 148 3.31 21.25 -2.88
C ASN A 148 2.25 20.30 -2.31
N LYS A 149 2.60 19.05 -1.99
CA LYS A 149 1.68 18.05 -1.46
C LYS A 149 1.78 17.95 0.06
N VAL A 150 0.68 17.54 0.67
CA VAL A 150 0.59 17.20 2.10
C VAL A 150 0.14 15.75 2.24
N ILE A 151 0.72 15.04 3.21
CA ILE A 151 0.33 13.68 3.55
C ILE A 151 -0.57 13.72 4.79
N ALA A 152 -1.74 13.09 4.70
CA ALA A 152 -2.69 12.97 5.81
C ALA A 152 -3.20 11.54 5.92
N THR A 153 -3.50 11.11 7.16
CA THR A 153 -4.20 9.85 7.44
C THR A 153 -5.63 10.14 7.86
N PHE A 154 -6.57 9.44 7.25
CA PHE A 154 -7.99 9.42 7.60
C PHE A 154 -8.33 8.07 8.20
N ILE A 155 -9.26 8.05 9.15
CA ILE A 155 -9.72 6.82 9.80
C ILE A 155 -11.16 6.59 9.40
N LEU A 156 -11.43 5.42 8.84
CA LEU A 156 -12.79 4.94 8.66
C LEU A 156 -13.11 3.91 9.74
N GLY A 157 -13.83 4.39 10.76
CA GLY A 157 -14.23 3.60 11.91
C GLY A 157 -15.15 2.43 11.57
N GLN A 158 -15.13 1.38 12.39
CA GLN A 158 -15.95 0.18 12.21
C GLN A 158 -17.45 0.51 12.06
N SER A 159 -17.99 1.43 12.86
CA SER A 159 -19.39 1.84 12.79
C SER A 159 -19.76 2.41 11.41
N HIS A 160 -18.94 3.32 10.88
CA HIS A 160 -19.10 3.90 9.55
C HIS A 160 -18.99 2.83 8.46
N VAL A 161 -18.02 1.93 8.55
CA VAL A 161 -17.89 0.79 7.62
C VAL A 161 -19.18 -0.04 7.58
N GLN A 162 -19.74 -0.36 8.75
CA GLN A 162 -20.96 -1.18 8.82
C GLN A 162 -22.18 -0.43 8.27
N GLN A 163 -22.28 0.88 8.49
CA GLN A 163 -23.32 1.72 7.87
C GLN A 163 -23.20 1.72 6.35
N LEU A 164 -21.99 1.92 5.81
CA LEU A 164 -21.73 1.88 4.37
C LEU A 164 -22.09 0.52 3.75
N LYS A 165 -21.73 -0.59 4.40
CA LYS A 165 -22.11 -1.94 3.95
C LYS A 165 -23.63 -2.10 3.89
N LYS A 166 -24.34 -1.70 4.95
CA LYS A 166 -25.80 -1.77 4.99
C LYS A 166 -26.44 -0.95 3.87
N TRP A 167 -25.92 0.24 3.60
CA TRP A 167 -26.41 1.11 2.53
C TRP A 167 -26.22 0.48 1.14
N VAL A 168 -25.05 -0.11 0.86
CA VAL A 168 -24.82 -0.83 -0.40
C VAL A 168 -25.80 -2.01 -0.53
N LEU A 169 -25.97 -2.80 0.53
CA LEU A 169 -26.85 -3.97 0.51
C LEU A 169 -28.34 -3.60 0.38
N SER A 170 -28.76 -2.44 0.89
CA SER A 170 -30.15 -2.00 0.73
C SER A 170 -30.47 -1.52 -0.69
N GLN A 171 -29.51 -0.86 -1.36
CA GLN A 171 -29.70 -0.32 -2.71
C GLN A 171 -29.37 -1.35 -3.80
N CYS A 172 -28.47 -2.28 -3.53
CA CYS A 172 -28.05 -3.33 -4.45
C CYS A 172 -28.00 -4.69 -3.72
N PRO A 173 -29.17 -5.31 -3.42
CA PRO A 173 -29.23 -6.59 -2.71
C PRO A 173 -28.52 -7.72 -3.45
N THR A 174 -28.45 -7.62 -4.78
CA THR A 174 -27.79 -8.57 -5.68
C THR A 174 -26.29 -8.29 -5.87
N SER A 175 -25.73 -7.32 -5.14
CA SER A 175 -24.31 -6.98 -5.26
C SER A 175 -23.42 -8.19 -4.97
N SER A 176 -22.54 -8.49 -5.91
CA SER A 176 -21.79 -9.74 -5.96
C SER A 176 -20.63 -9.80 -4.95
N HIS A 177 -20.18 -8.65 -4.43
CA HIS A 177 -19.09 -8.59 -3.45
C HIS A 177 -19.04 -7.31 -2.61
N VAL A 178 -19.67 -7.33 -1.43
CA VAL A 178 -19.62 -6.24 -0.45
C VAL A 178 -18.72 -6.60 0.72
N SER A 179 -17.52 -6.01 0.78
CA SER A 179 -16.55 -6.20 1.86
C SER A 179 -16.15 -4.87 2.51
N THR A 180 -15.46 -4.89 3.65
CA THR A 180 -14.89 -3.67 4.26
C THR A 180 -13.96 -2.95 3.27
N PHE A 181 -13.13 -3.71 2.54
CA PHE A 181 -12.28 -3.17 1.49
C PHE A 181 -13.10 -2.48 0.40
N THR A 182 -14.14 -3.15 -0.12
CA THR A 182 -14.99 -2.61 -1.19
C THR A 182 -15.60 -1.27 -0.79
N VAL A 183 -16.26 -1.19 0.37
CA VAL A 183 -16.96 0.04 0.78
C VAL A 183 -16.00 1.15 1.17
N THR A 184 -14.85 0.83 1.76
CA THR A 184 -13.83 1.83 2.12
C THR A 184 -13.23 2.45 0.86
N CYS A 185 -12.79 1.62 -0.09
CA CYS A 185 -12.22 2.06 -1.35
C CYS A 185 -13.25 2.85 -2.17
N ALA A 186 -14.50 2.40 -2.22
CA ALA A 186 -15.58 3.11 -2.92
C ALA A 186 -15.81 4.50 -2.33
N TYR A 187 -15.88 4.62 -1.00
CA TYR A 187 -16.08 5.89 -0.32
C TYR A 187 -14.91 6.86 -0.55
N VAL A 188 -13.68 6.38 -0.43
CA VAL A 188 -12.48 7.20 -0.69
C VAL A 188 -12.42 7.63 -2.15
N TRP A 189 -12.71 6.72 -3.09
CA TRP A 189 -12.69 7.03 -4.52
C TRP A 189 -13.69 8.14 -4.89
N THR A 190 -14.92 8.05 -4.39
CA THR A 190 -15.93 9.09 -4.64
C THR A 190 -15.54 10.42 -3.99
N CYS A 191 -14.99 10.41 -2.77
CA CYS A 191 -14.46 11.61 -2.13
C CYS A 191 -13.34 12.26 -2.96
N MET A 192 -12.41 11.46 -3.50
CA MET A 192 -11.32 11.97 -4.34
C MET A 192 -11.80 12.57 -5.66
N VAL A 193 -12.81 11.96 -6.30
CA VAL A 193 -13.40 12.48 -7.54
C VAL A 193 -14.10 13.83 -7.27
N LYS A 194 -14.93 13.90 -6.22
CA LYS A 194 -15.60 15.14 -5.79
C LYS A 194 -14.60 16.23 -5.37
N ALA A 195 -13.51 15.87 -4.70
CA ALA A 195 -12.48 16.80 -4.28
C ALA A 195 -11.73 17.43 -5.48
N ARG A 196 -11.52 16.66 -6.57
CA ARG A 196 -10.90 17.18 -7.79
C ARG A 196 -11.73 18.30 -8.41
N GLU A 197 -13.03 18.07 -8.60
CA GLU A 197 -13.94 19.09 -9.13
C GLU A 197 -13.97 20.34 -8.22
N ARG A 198 -14.16 20.15 -6.90
CA ARG A 198 -14.20 21.26 -5.94
C ARG A 198 -12.90 22.07 -5.87
N SER A 199 -11.77 21.45 -6.22
CA SER A 199 -10.47 22.13 -6.32
C SER A 199 -10.25 22.92 -7.62
N GLY A 200 -11.26 22.99 -8.50
CA GLY A 200 -11.21 23.74 -9.75
C GLY A 200 -10.62 22.97 -10.94
N GLU A 201 -10.46 21.65 -10.81
CA GLU A 201 -10.00 20.80 -11.91
C GLU A 201 -11.15 20.57 -12.90
N LYS A 202 -10.99 21.03 -14.15
CA LYS A 202 -11.99 20.83 -15.21
C LYS A 202 -11.86 19.43 -15.78
N VAL A 203 -12.90 18.62 -15.61
CA VAL A 203 -13.00 17.26 -16.15
C VAL A 203 -14.31 17.15 -16.93
N THR A 204 -14.31 16.43 -18.05
CA THR A 204 -15.55 16.19 -18.80
C THR A 204 -16.41 15.17 -18.05
N GLU A 205 -17.73 15.34 -18.10
CA GLU A 205 -18.66 14.43 -17.41
C GLU A 205 -18.51 12.95 -17.84
N ASP A 206 -18.16 12.72 -19.11
CA ASP A 206 -17.94 11.39 -19.68
C ASP A 206 -16.50 10.88 -19.56
N GLU A 207 -15.60 11.61 -18.91
CA GLU A 207 -14.24 11.14 -18.63
C GLU A 207 -14.27 9.87 -17.78
N LEU A 208 -13.44 8.88 -18.13
CA LEU A 208 -13.34 7.63 -17.40
C LEU A 208 -12.45 7.79 -16.17
N GLU A 209 -12.97 7.39 -15.03
CA GLU A 209 -12.24 7.28 -13.77
C GLU A 209 -11.88 5.83 -13.51
N HIS A 210 -10.67 5.59 -12.99
CA HIS A 210 -10.15 4.24 -12.78
C HIS A 210 -9.71 4.05 -11.33
N PHE A 211 -10.17 2.96 -10.71
CA PHE A 211 -9.70 2.52 -9.40
C PHE A 211 -8.96 1.19 -9.55
N VAL A 212 -7.71 1.14 -9.10
CA VAL A 212 -6.79 0.02 -9.35
C VAL A 212 -6.21 -0.50 -8.05
N PHE A 213 -6.22 -1.81 -7.87
CA PHE A 213 -5.63 -2.45 -6.71
C PHE A 213 -5.10 -3.84 -7.06
N GLY A 214 -4.03 -4.22 -6.36
CA GLY A 214 -3.48 -5.57 -6.47
C GLY A 214 -4.21 -6.55 -5.55
N ALA A 215 -4.47 -7.75 -6.05
CA ALA A 215 -5.00 -8.86 -5.27
C ALA A 215 -3.97 -9.99 -5.18
N ASP A 216 -3.70 -10.47 -3.96
CA ASP A 216 -2.85 -11.65 -3.72
C ASP A 216 -3.51 -12.89 -4.33
N CYS A 217 -2.82 -13.50 -5.30
CA CYS A 217 -3.36 -14.63 -6.03
C CYS A 217 -2.69 -15.98 -5.68
N ARG A 218 -1.83 -16.02 -4.65
CA ARG A 218 -1.14 -17.25 -4.20
C ARG A 218 -2.11 -18.42 -4.00
N ALA A 219 -3.21 -18.18 -3.28
CA ALA A 219 -4.22 -19.18 -2.98
C ALA A 219 -5.14 -19.52 -4.17
N LEU A 220 -5.06 -18.77 -5.26
CA LEU A 220 -5.94 -18.88 -6.44
C LEU A 220 -5.24 -19.57 -7.63
N LEU A 221 -3.93 -19.77 -7.54
CA LEU A 221 -3.17 -20.56 -8.51
C LEU A 221 -3.49 -22.06 -8.36
N GLN A 222 -3.22 -22.83 -9.42
CA GLN A 222 -3.43 -24.28 -9.46
C GLN A 222 -2.11 -24.98 -9.84
N PRO A 223 -1.42 -25.63 -8.89
CA PRO A 223 -1.74 -25.71 -7.46
C PRO A 223 -1.53 -24.36 -6.73
N PRO A 224 -2.15 -24.16 -5.55
CA PRO A 224 -1.93 -22.96 -4.73
C PRO A 224 -0.46 -22.83 -4.31
N LEU A 225 0.05 -21.61 -4.30
CA LEU A 225 1.38 -21.32 -3.74
C LEU A 225 1.30 -21.24 -2.21
N PRO A 226 2.39 -21.63 -1.50
CA PRO A 226 2.52 -21.36 -0.08
C PRO A 226 2.33 -19.87 0.22
N ALA A 227 1.65 -19.55 1.32
CA ALA A 227 1.55 -18.17 1.81
C ALA A 227 2.93 -17.53 2.09
N THR A 228 3.97 -18.37 2.24
CA THR A 228 5.37 -18.02 2.42
C THR A 228 6.14 -17.73 1.14
N TYR A 229 5.51 -17.88 -0.04
CA TYR A 229 6.17 -17.63 -1.33
C TYR A 229 6.80 -16.24 -1.41
N PHE A 230 8.12 -16.21 -1.61
CA PHE A 230 8.92 -15.01 -1.72
C PHE A 230 9.02 -14.55 -3.18
N GLY A 231 8.32 -13.46 -3.49
CA GLY A 231 8.26 -12.89 -4.83
C GLY A 231 6.99 -12.08 -5.00
N ASN A 232 6.69 -11.73 -6.25
CA ASN A 232 5.41 -11.13 -6.61
C ASN A 232 4.41 -12.22 -7.01
N CYS A 233 3.21 -12.19 -6.43
CA CYS A 233 2.10 -13.03 -6.83
C CYS A 233 0.79 -12.24 -6.72
N LEU A 234 0.65 -11.24 -7.60
CA LEU A 234 -0.46 -10.30 -7.62
C LEU A 234 -1.15 -10.32 -8.98
N VAL A 235 -2.47 -10.13 -8.97
CA VAL A 235 -3.24 -9.74 -10.16
C VAL A 235 -3.82 -8.34 -9.96
N SER A 236 -3.89 -7.56 -11.02
CA SER A 236 -4.48 -6.21 -10.95
C SER A 236 -5.98 -6.26 -11.22
N CYS A 237 -6.76 -5.65 -10.32
CA CYS A 237 -8.18 -5.43 -10.51
C CYS A 237 -8.41 -3.98 -10.93
N PHE A 238 -9.29 -3.78 -11.91
CA PHE A 238 -9.62 -2.47 -12.47
C PHE A 238 -11.12 -2.23 -12.34
N ALA A 239 -11.50 -1.25 -11.53
CA ALA A 239 -12.84 -0.69 -11.53
C ALA A 239 -12.84 0.54 -12.45
N THR A 240 -13.82 0.67 -13.35
CA THR A 240 -13.89 1.81 -14.28
C THR A 240 -15.33 2.25 -14.47
N THR A 241 -15.57 3.55 -14.39
CA THR A 241 -16.89 4.19 -14.49
C THR A 241 -16.69 5.65 -14.90
N LYS A 242 -17.76 6.34 -15.30
CA LYS A 242 -17.66 7.73 -15.74
C LYS A 242 -17.63 8.68 -14.55
N THR A 243 -16.94 9.81 -14.71
CA THR A 243 -16.87 10.89 -13.71
C THR A 243 -18.26 11.28 -13.22
N LYS A 244 -19.22 11.52 -14.14
CA LYS A 244 -20.59 11.89 -13.78
C LYS A 244 -21.34 10.87 -12.92
N GLU A 245 -21.02 9.58 -13.08
CA GLU A 245 -21.64 8.51 -12.30
C GLU A 245 -21.15 8.57 -10.84
N LEU A 246 -19.86 8.85 -10.63
CA LEU A 246 -19.26 9.00 -9.30
C LEU A 246 -19.65 10.32 -8.60
N MET A 247 -19.93 11.36 -9.38
CA MET A 247 -20.32 12.68 -8.87
C MET A 247 -21.78 12.72 -8.39
N GLY A 248 -22.67 11.93 -9.00
CA GLY A 248 -24.10 11.91 -8.66
C GLY A 248 -24.41 11.38 -7.25
N ASP A 249 -25.68 11.50 -6.85
CA ASP A 249 -26.16 11.12 -5.51
C ASP A 249 -25.89 9.64 -5.17
N ASN A 250 -25.94 8.76 -6.19
CA ASN A 250 -25.67 7.33 -6.05
C ASN A 250 -24.21 6.95 -6.33
N GLY A 251 -23.30 7.92 -6.45
CA GLY A 251 -21.91 7.66 -6.87
C GLY A 251 -21.17 6.67 -5.98
N PHE A 252 -21.39 6.71 -4.66
CA PHE A 252 -20.82 5.73 -3.72
C PHE A 252 -21.29 4.29 -4.01
N ILE A 253 -22.59 4.13 -4.28
CA ILE A 253 -23.18 2.82 -4.58
C ILE A 253 -22.63 2.27 -5.90
N ILE A 254 -22.51 3.13 -6.91
CA ILE A 254 -21.91 2.79 -8.21
C ILE A 254 -20.46 2.37 -8.00
N ALA A 255 -19.65 3.17 -7.30
CA ALA A 255 -18.25 2.84 -7.00
C ALA A 255 -18.12 1.48 -6.29
N ALA A 256 -18.95 1.22 -5.27
CA ALA A 256 -18.92 -0.03 -4.52
C ALA A 256 -19.29 -1.24 -5.40
N LYS A 257 -20.31 -1.08 -6.25
CA LYS A 257 -20.71 -2.10 -7.22
C LYS A 257 -19.59 -2.38 -8.22
N THR A 258 -19.04 -1.34 -8.86
CA THR A 258 -17.98 -1.47 -9.87
C THR A 258 -16.72 -2.12 -9.29
N ILE A 259 -16.31 -1.76 -8.06
CA ILE A 259 -15.18 -2.41 -7.39
C ILE A 259 -15.51 -3.89 -7.08
N GLY A 260 -16.71 -4.17 -6.58
CA GLY A 260 -17.15 -5.54 -6.29
C GLY A 260 -17.16 -6.43 -7.53
N GLU A 261 -17.68 -5.92 -8.64
CA GLU A 261 -17.69 -6.60 -9.95
C GLU A 261 -16.27 -6.86 -10.44
N ALA A 262 -15.38 -5.87 -10.37
CA ALA A 262 -13.97 -6.04 -10.76
C ALA A 262 -13.26 -7.14 -9.96
N ILE A 263 -13.54 -7.27 -8.65
CA ILE A 263 -13.01 -8.35 -7.81
C ILE A 263 -13.52 -9.70 -8.29
N GLN A 264 -14.82 -9.83 -8.54
CA GLN A 264 -15.42 -11.09 -8.98
C GLN A 264 -14.89 -11.51 -10.35
N GLU A 265 -14.88 -10.58 -11.30
CA GLU A 265 -14.46 -10.81 -12.67
C GLU A 265 -12.99 -11.26 -12.73
N ARG A 266 -12.11 -10.68 -11.91
CA ARG A 266 -10.68 -11.01 -11.94
C ARG A 266 -10.33 -12.23 -11.11
N LEU A 267 -10.94 -12.41 -9.93
CA LEU A 267 -10.53 -13.45 -8.98
C LEU A 267 -11.34 -14.74 -9.06
N ARG A 268 -12.52 -14.73 -9.68
CA ARG A 268 -13.41 -15.91 -9.75
C ARG A 268 -13.60 -16.46 -11.17
N LYS A 269 -12.68 -16.18 -12.09
CA LYS A 269 -12.69 -16.81 -13.43
C LYS A 269 -12.50 -18.32 -13.29
N LYS A 270 -13.37 -19.10 -13.95
CA LYS A 270 -13.27 -20.57 -13.95
C LYS A 270 -11.97 -21.06 -14.60
N GLU A 271 -11.45 -20.30 -15.55
CA GLU A 271 -10.22 -20.59 -16.30
C GLU A 271 -8.94 -20.15 -15.56
N GLY A 272 -9.08 -19.61 -14.34
CA GLY A 272 -7.97 -19.19 -13.49
C GLY A 272 -7.65 -17.69 -13.57
N VAL A 273 -6.92 -17.22 -12.56
CA VAL A 273 -6.61 -15.79 -12.35
C VAL A 273 -5.63 -15.20 -13.37
N LEU A 274 -4.91 -16.04 -14.12
CA LEU A 274 -3.98 -15.62 -15.16
C LEU A 274 -4.60 -15.62 -16.57
N LYS A 275 -5.92 -15.89 -16.68
CA LYS A 275 -6.63 -15.81 -17.96
C LYS A 275 -6.52 -14.39 -18.54
N ASP A 276 -6.15 -14.30 -19.82
CA ASP A 276 -5.97 -13.05 -20.57
C ASP A 276 -4.82 -12.15 -20.03
N ALA A 277 -3.87 -12.71 -19.27
CA ALA A 277 -2.76 -11.96 -18.68
C ALA A 277 -1.86 -11.26 -19.72
N GLU A 278 -1.81 -11.79 -20.95
CA GLU A 278 -1.09 -11.17 -22.06
C GLU A 278 -1.60 -9.77 -22.44
N LYS A 279 -2.86 -9.43 -22.06
CA LYS A 279 -3.49 -8.13 -22.36
C LYS A 279 -3.30 -7.09 -21.25
N TRP A 280 -2.80 -7.49 -20.08
CA TRP A 280 -2.78 -6.60 -18.90
C TRP A 280 -1.93 -5.34 -19.10
N ILE A 281 -0.81 -5.44 -19.83
CA ILE A 281 0.03 -4.27 -20.12
C ILE A 281 -0.75 -3.27 -21.00
N SER A 282 -1.30 -3.73 -22.13
CA SER A 282 -2.08 -2.86 -23.01
C SER A 282 -3.34 -2.30 -22.35
N GLU A 283 -3.99 -3.07 -21.46
CA GLU A 283 -5.09 -2.55 -20.66
C GLU A 283 -4.63 -1.37 -19.80
N PHE A 284 -3.47 -1.47 -19.14
CA PHE A 284 -2.94 -0.39 -18.31
C PHE A 284 -2.52 0.84 -19.14
N GLU A 285 -1.83 0.64 -20.26
CA GLU A 285 -1.31 1.73 -21.12
C GLU A 285 -2.40 2.58 -21.79
N THR A 286 -3.61 2.05 -21.96
CA THR A 286 -4.73 2.79 -22.55
C THR A 286 -5.41 3.77 -21.58
N ARG A 287 -5.03 3.76 -20.29
CA ARG A 287 -5.65 4.59 -19.25
C ARG A 287 -4.84 5.84 -18.98
N LYS A 288 -5.53 6.95 -18.71
CA LYS A 288 -4.89 8.22 -18.35
C LYS A 288 -4.35 8.17 -16.91
N GLU A 289 -3.06 8.41 -16.74
CA GLU A 289 -2.38 8.29 -15.42
C GLU A 289 -3.01 9.18 -14.34
N ASP A 290 -3.45 10.39 -14.70
CA ASP A 290 -4.08 11.35 -13.78
C ASP A 290 -5.52 10.98 -13.36
N ARG A 291 -6.12 9.99 -14.04
CA ARG A 291 -7.45 9.42 -13.72
C ARG A 291 -7.38 8.09 -12.97
N ILE A 292 -6.19 7.62 -12.61
CA ILE A 292 -6.00 6.38 -11.88
C ILE A 292 -5.83 6.66 -10.38
N VAL A 293 -6.66 6.04 -9.56
CA VAL A 293 -6.46 5.94 -8.12
C VAL A 293 -6.00 4.52 -7.80
N GLY A 294 -4.74 4.38 -7.39
CA GLY A 294 -4.16 3.11 -6.96
C GLY A 294 -4.33 2.87 -5.45
N VAL A 295 -4.21 1.61 -5.00
CA VAL A 295 -4.12 1.24 -3.58
C VAL A 295 -2.77 0.62 -3.27
N ALA A 296 -2.08 1.20 -2.29
CA ALA A 296 -0.86 0.66 -1.69
C ALA A 296 -1.16 0.11 -0.28
N GLY A 297 -0.56 -1.03 0.06
CA GLY A 297 -0.76 -1.67 1.36
C GLY A 297 -1.93 -2.65 1.39
N SER A 298 -2.15 -3.24 2.56
CA SER A 298 -3.28 -4.10 2.83
C SER A 298 -3.49 -4.20 4.34
N PRO A 299 -4.73 -4.10 4.84
CA PRO A 299 -5.05 -4.36 6.25
C PRO A 299 -4.68 -5.77 6.73
N ARG A 300 -4.44 -6.71 5.79
CA ARG A 300 -3.97 -8.07 6.11
C ARG A 300 -2.47 -8.13 6.42
N PHE A 301 -1.73 -7.06 6.13
CA PHE A 301 -0.30 -7.03 6.39
C PHE A 301 0.01 -6.91 7.88
N ALA A 302 -0.92 -6.40 8.71
CA ALA A 302 -0.75 -6.33 10.16
C ALA A 302 0.59 -5.68 10.54
N VAL A 303 0.86 -4.51 9.94
CA VAL A 303 2.09 -3.74 10.11
C VAL A 303 2.27 -3.26 11.55
N TYR A 304 1.16 -3.00 12.26
CA TYR A 304 1.21 -2.62 13.68
C TYR A 304 1.54 -3.78 14.64
N ASP A 305 1.56 -5.02 14.15
CA ASP A 305 1.98 -6.20 14.93
C ASP A 305 3.49 -6.47 14.80
N ILE A 306 4.24 -5.66 14.06
CA ILE A 306 5.70 -5.79 13.88
C ILE A 306 6.43 -5.16 15.06
N ASP A 307 6.88 -5.98 16.01
CA ASP A 307 7.58 -5.55 17.21
C ASP A 307 9.05 -6.01 17.18
N PHE A 308 9.97 -5.04 17.08
CA PHE A 308 11.42 -5.27 17.10
C PHE A 308 11.98 -5.57 18.51
N GLY A 309 11.14 -5.65 19.54
CA GLY A 309 11.56 -5.65 20.94
C GLY A 309 11.51 -4.27 21.58
N LEU A 310 11.10 -3.25 20.82
CA LEU A 310 10.88 -1.87 21.26
C LEU A 310 9.40 -1.57 21.56
N GLY A 311 8.52 -2.57 21.40
CA GLY A 311 7.07 -2.41 21.43
C GLY A 311 6.46 -2.22 20.03
N LYS A 312 5.13 -2.28 19.95
CA LYS A 312 4.39 -2.14 18.69
C LYS A 312 4.53 -0.72 18.11
N PRO A 313 4.60 -0.56 16.77
CA PRO A 313 4.74 0.74 16.13
C PRO A 313 3.66 1.72 16.58
N LYS A 314 4.02 3.00 16.72
CA LYS A 314 3.06 4.06 17.02
C LYS A 314 2.29 4.49 15.77
N LYS A 315 2.98 4.53 14.63
CA LYS A 315 2.44 4.92 13.33
C LYS A 315 3.16 4.13 12.22
N SER A 316 2.42 3.78 11.18
CA SER A 316 2.96 3.27 9.92
C SER A 316 2.56 4.22 8.80
N GLU A 317 3.52 4.58 7.93
CA GLU A 317 3.29 5.47 6.78
C GLU A 317 3.84 4.83 5.51
N VAL A 318 3.08 4.93 4.42
CA VAL A 318 3.51 4.49 3.09
C VAL A 318 3.92 5.70 2.28
N VAL A 319 5.16 6.15 2.44
CA VAL A 319 5.65 7.43 1.88
C VAL A 319 5.58 7.48 0.35
N SER A 320 5.73 6.33 -0.32
CA SER A 320 5.70 6.23 -1.79
C SER A 320 4.36 6.60 -2.43
N ILE A 321 3.29 6.78 -1.65
CA ILE A 321 2.02 7.34 -2.15
C ILE A 321 2.19 8.75 -2.71
N ASP A 322 3.17 9.52 -2.21
CA ASP A 322 3.44 10.87 -2.70
C ASP A 322 3.87 10.88 -4.17
N MET A 323 4.70 9.91 -4.55
CA MET A 323 5.21 9.74 -5.91
C MET A 323 4.23 9.02 -6.84
N THR A 324 3.45 8.09 -6.30
CA THR A 324 2.58 7.21 -7.09
C THR A 324 1.17 7.76 -7.28
N GLY A 325 0.73 8.71 -6.43
CA GLY A 325 -0.64 9.20 -6.41
C GLY A 325 -1.66 8.16 -5.93
N SER A 326 -1.21 7.02 -5.41
CA SER A 326 -2.07 6.00 -4.81
C SER A 326 -2.54 6.44 -3.42
N ILE A 327 -3.59 5.80 -2.90
CA ILE A 327 -3.90 5.85 -1.46
C ILE A 327 -3.13 4.73 -0.74
N SER A 328 -2.82 4.91 0.54
CA SER A 328 -2.40 3.81 1.41
C SER A 328 -3.60 3.25 2.17
N LEU A 329 -3.62 1.94 2.41
CA LEU A 329 -4.68 1.28 3.17
C LEU A 329 -4.11 0.24 4.14
N ASN A 330 -4.28 0.49 5.43
CA ASN A 330 -3.78 -0.37 6.51
C ASN A 330 -4.85 -0.61 7.57
N GLU A 331 -4.64 -1.62 8.42
CA GLU A 331 -5.42 -1.78 9.65
C GLU A 331 -5.12 -0.65 10.65
N CYS A 332 -6.08 -0.27 11.49
CA CYS A 332 -5.79 0.63 12.61
C CYS A 332 -5.06 -0.13 13.73
N LYS A 333 -4.17 0.56 14.43
CA LYS A 333 -3.38 -0.02 15.54
C LYS A 333 -4.23 -0.71 16.62
N ASN A 334 -5.32 -0.07 17.04
CA ASN A 334 -6.14 -0.50 18.18
C ASN A 334 -7.47 -1.14 17.77
N ASP A 335 -7.82 -1.10 16.49
CA ASP A 335 -9.08 -1.64 15.97
C ASP A 335 -8.84 -2.25 14.59
N LYS A 336 -8.80 -3.59 14.55
CA LYS A 336 -8.53 -4.34 13.32
C LYS A 336 -9.70 -4.28 12.31
N GLU A 337 -10.87 -3.80 12.73
CA GLU A 337 -12.05 -3.65 11.88
C GLU A 337 -12.20 -2.23 11.31
N SER A 338 -11.38 -1.28 11.78
CA SER A 338 -11.24 0.07 11.25
C SER A 338 -10.02 0.19 10.33
N PHE A 339 -10.11 1.03 9.30
CA PHE A 339 -9.03 1.22 8.32
C PHE A 339 -8.38 2.61 8.44
N GLU A 340 -7.05 2.63 8.42
CA GLU A 340 -6.25 3.84 8.20
C GLU A 340 -6.02 4.03 6.71
N ILE A 341 -6.35 5.22 6.21
CA ILE A 341 -6.26 5.59 4.79
C ILE A 341 -5.29 6.76 4.69
N GLY A 342 -4.12 6.56 4.07
CA GLY A 342 -3.19 7.65 3.79
C GLY A 342 -3.42 8.24 2.40
N LEU A 343 -3.37 9.57 2.30
CA LEU A 343 -3.41 10.29 1.02
C LEU A 343 -2.26 11.28 0.95
N SER A 344 -1.71 11.49 -0.26
CA SER A 344 -0.85 12.63 -0.56
C SER A 344 -1.45 13.46 -1.69
N LEU A 345 -1.88 14.68 -1.37
CA LEU A 345 -2.57 15.58 -2.29
C LEU A 345 -2.05 17.02 -2.15
N PRO A 346 -2.12 17.85 -3.21
CA PRO A 346 -1.97 19.29 -3.06
C PRO A 346 -2.90 19.84 -1.98
N LYS A 347 -2.45 20.81 -1.19
CA LYS A 347 -3.20 21.31 -0.02
C LYS A 347 -4.67 21.66 -0.32
N ILE A 348 -4.94 22.39 -1.40
CA ILE A 348 -6.31 22.76 -1.83
C ILE A 348 -7.20 21.52 -2.06
N LYS A 349 -6.64 20.46 -2.67
CA LYS A 349 -7.35 19.20 -2.88
C LYS A 349 -7.52 18.42 -1.59
N MET A 350 -6.54 18.45 -0.70
CA MET A 350 -6.63 17.82 0.62
C MET A 350 -7.75 18.45 1.44
N ASP A 351 -7.85 19.78 1.46
CA ASP A 351 -8.89 20.51 2.20
C ASP A 351 -10.29 20.17 1.67
N ALA A 352 -10.45 20.15 0.35
CA ALA A 352 -11.70 19.71 -0.27
C ALA A 352 -12.02 18.24 0.07
N PHE A 353 -11.03 17.35 0.05
CA PHE A 353 -11.20 15.94 0.40
C PHE A 353 -11.60 15.77 1.86
N GLU A 354 -10.94 16.46 2.79
CA GLU A 354 -11.22 16.39 4.23
C GLU A 354 -12.67 16.78 4.54
N ASP A 355 -13.12 17.91 3.98
CA ASP A 355 -14.51 18.36 4.09
C ASP A 355 -15.50 17.30 3.58
N ILE A 356 -15.24 16.74 2.39
CA ILE A 356 -16.15 15.77 1.76
C ILE A 356 -16.16 14.46 2.55
N PHE A 357 -14.98 13.99 2.97
CA PHE A 357 -14.81 12.75 3.72
C PHE A 357 -15.48 12.82 5.10
N ALA A 358 -15.38 13.96 5.79
CA ALA A 358 -16.00 14.15 7.10
C ALA A 358 -17.53 14.27 7.02
N ASN A 359 -18.05 14.93 5.99
CA ASN A 359 -19.48 15.20 5.86
C ASN A 359 -20.26 14.09 5.14
N GLY A 360 -19.61 13.15 4.46
CA GLY A 360 -20.30 12.09 3.72
C GLY A 360 -21.05 11.05 4.56
N PHE A 361 -20.99 11.13 5.90
CA PHE A 361 -21.79 10.32 6.83
C PHE A 361 -23.00 11.08 7.41
N GLN A 362 -23.14 12.38 7.11
CA GLN A 362 -24.30 13.19 7.51
C GLN A 362 -25.37 13.07 6.42
N VAL A 363 -26.15 11.98 6.46
CA VAL A 363 -27.38 11.83 5.66
C VAL A 363 -28.51 11.37 6.57
#